data_AF-A0A258LQN3-F1
#
_entry.id   AF-A0A258LQN3-F1
#
_cell.length_a   1.000
_cell.length_b   1.000
_cell.length_c   1.000
_cell.angle_alpha   90.00
_cell.angle_beta   90.00
_cell.angle_gamma   90.00
#
_symmetry.space_group_name_H-M   'P 1'
#
loop_
_entity.id
_entity.type
_entity.pdbx_description
1 polymer ?
#
loop_
_entity_poly.entity_id
_entity_poly.type
_entity_poly.pdbx_seq_one_letter_code
_entity_poly.pdbx_strand_id
1 'polypeptide(L)'
;YEWVELPNVHGMVMFADGGLLASKPYAASGAYINRMSDYCRGCRFNPAEKLGADACPFNALYWNFLMENETRLQRNPRMALSLKSLARMDDAQRTALREKAGAFLHALELQGRAAGY
;
A
#
# COMPACT_ATOMS: atom_id res chain seq x y z
N TYR A 1 2.70 20.78 16.47
CA TYR A 1 3.91 21.57 16.16
C TYR A 1 4.78 20.77 15.21
N GLU A 2 5.46 21.45 14.28
CA GLU A 2 6.28 20.83 13.23
C GLU A 2 7.37 19.90 13.79
N TRP A 3 8.04 20.28 14.88
CA TRP A 3 9.12 19.50 15.47
C TRP A 3 8.72 18.07 15.87
N VAL A 4 7.42 17.81 16.10
CA VAL A 4 6.88 16.46 16.34
C VAL A 4 6.32 15.87 15.06
N GLU A 5 5.57 16.66 14.28
CA GLU A 5 4.83 16.17 13.13
C GLU A 5 5.76 15.74 11.99
N LEU A 6 6.74 16.59 11.63
CA LEU A 6 7.64 16.35 10.51
C LEU A 6 8.38 15.00 10.60
N PRO A 7 9.06 14.63 11.69
CA PRO A 7 9.72 13.33 11.77
C PRO A 7 8.74 12.14 11.74
N ASN A 8 7.56 12.29 12.36
CA ASN A 8 6.55 11.23 12.36
C ASN A 8 5.95 11.01 10.97
N VAL A 9 5.57 12.09 10.28
CA VAL A 9 4.94 12.00 8.97
C VAL A 9 5.97 11.70 7.88
N HIS A 10 7.01 12.52 7.76
CA HIS A 10 7.97 12.42 6.67
C HIS A 10 8.86 11.18 6.76
N GLY A 11 9.38 10.88 7.95
CA GLY A 11 10.25 9.74 8.17
C GLY A 11 9.49 8.46 8.43
N MET A 12 8.74 8.43 9.54
CA MET A 12 8.13 7.18 10.01
C MET A 12 6.97 6.69 9.13
N VAL A 13 6.00 7.54 8.82
CA VAL A 13 4.80 7.16 8.04
C VAL A 13 5.12 7.05 6.56
N MET A 14 5.72 8.08 5.97
CA MET A 14 5.92 8.17 4.52
C MET A 14 7.20 7.50 4.02
N PHE A 15 8.16 7.20 4.91
CA PHE A 15 9.47 6.65 4.55
C PHE A 15 10.23 7.51 3.53
N ALA A 16 9.95 8.82 3.51
CA ALA A 16 10.50 9.76 2.53
C ALA A 16 11.95 10.14 2.83
N ASP A 17 12.39 9.93 4.09
CA ASP A 17 13.77 10.12 4.54
C ASP A 17 14.72 8.96 4.16
N GLY A 18 14.22 7.93 3.47
CA GLY A 18 15.01 6.77 3.06
C GLY A 18 15.34 5.79 4.19
N GLY A 19 14.68 5.91 5.35
CA GLY A 19 14.86 5.03 6.50
C GLY A 19 15.79 5.57 7.58
N LEU A 20 15.91 6.89 7.69
CA LEU A 20 16.64 7.53 8.79
C LEU A 20 15.94 7.25 10.13
N LEU A 21 14.60 7.36 10.17
CA LEU A 21 13.81 7.10 11.38
C LEU A 21 13.21 5.69 11.48
N ALA A 22 13.00 5.00 10.35
CA ALA A 22 12.36 3.69 10.32
C ALA A 22 13.22 2.68 9.56
N SER A 23 13.23 1.41 9.99
CA SER A 23 14.03 0.38 9.30
C SER A 23 13.37 -0.15 8.02
N LYS A 24 12.09 0.16 7.78
CA LYS A 24 11.31 -0.24 6.61
C LYS A 24 10.07 0.65 6.46
N PRO A 25 9.49 0.78 5.26
CA PRO A 25 8.21 1.48 5.09
C PRO A 25 7.09 0.73 5.82
N TYR A 26 6.21 1.46 6.53
CA TYR A 26 5.01 0.90 7.16
C TYR A 26 3.86 0.71 6.16
N ALA A 27 4.14 0.09 5.01
CA ALA A 27 3.13 -0.33 4.05
C ALA A 27 2.49 -1.65 4.50
N ALA A 28 1.16 -1.73 4.45
CA ALA A 28 0.41 -2.92 4.81
C ALA A 28 -0.84 -3.08 3.94
N SER A 29 -1.29 -4.33 3.78
CA SER A 29 -2.53 -4.66 3.07
C SER A 29 -3.74 -4.69 4.02
N GLY A 30 -4.93 -4.92 3.47
CA GLY A 30 -6.16 -5.06 4.26
C GLY A 30 -6.10 -6.19 5.29
N ALA A 31 -5.26 -7.21 5.08
CA ALA A 31 -5.04 -8.30 6.03
C ALA A 31 -4.48 -7.81 7.38
N TYR A 32 -3.64 -6.78 7.38
CA TYR A 32 -3.13 -6.19 8.62
C TYR A 32 -4.23 -5.47 9.39
N ILE A 33 -5.00 -4.62 8.69
CA ILE A 33 -6.12 -3.87 9.27
C ILE A 33 -7.13 -4.84 9.88
N ASN A 34 -7.51 -5.89 9.15
CA ASN A 34 -8.45 -6.91 9.64
C ASN A 34 -7.94 -7.66 10.88
N ARG A 35 -6.63 -7.90 10.99
CA ARG A 35 -6.06 -8.59 12.16
C ARG A 35 -5.99 -7.68 13.39
N MET A 36 -5.77 -6.39 13.19
CA MET A 36 -5.50 -5.43 14.26
C MET A 36 -6.72 -4.60 14.66
N SER A 37 -7.88 -4.83 14.04
CA SER A 37 -9.12 -4.07 14.29
C SER A 37 -10.36 -4.91 14.01
N ASP A 38 -11.53 -4.33 14.25
CA ASP A 38 -12.85 -4.87 13.93
C ASP A 38 -13.54 -4.15 12.74
N TYR A 39 -12.91 -3.14 12.14
CA TYR A 39 -13.46 -2.32 11.05
C TYR A 39 -13.94 -3.13 9.85
N CYS A 40 -13.30 -4.26 9.57
CA CYS A 40 -13.63 -5.08 8.41
C CYS A 40 -14.95 -5.86 8.56
N ARG A 41 -15.49 -6.06 9.78
CA ARG A 41 -16.68 -6.90 10.01
C ARG A 41 -17.95 -6.38 9.32
N GLY A 42 -18.08 -5.07 9.19
CA GLY A 42 -19.21 -4.42 8.50
C GLY A 42 -18.79 -3.62 7.27
N CYS A 43 -17.54 -3.76 6.82
CA CYS A 43 -17.05 -3.04 5.66
C CYS A 43 -17.62 -3.65 4.38
N ARG A 44 -17.97 -2.81 3.40
CA ARG A 44 -18.38 -3.26 2.05
C ARG A 44 -17.30 -4.12 1.38
N PHE A 45 -16.03 -3.87 1.69
CA PHE A 45 -14.91 -4.56 1.05
C PHE A 45 -14.40 -5.73 1.88
N ASN A 46 -14.03 -6.80 1.19
CA ASN A 46 -13.44 -8.00 1.78
C ASN A 46 -11.90 -7.87 1.86
N PRO A 47 -11.29 -7.89 3.07
CA PRO A 47 -9.83 -7.83 3.22
C PRO A 47 -9.10 -9.09 2.77
N ALA A 48 -9.80 -10.22 2.58
CA ALA A 48 -9.20 -11.47 2.08
C ALA A 48 -9.05 -11.49 0.55
N GLU A 49 -9.83 -10.69 -0.17
CA GLU A 49 -9.82 -10.63 -1.63
C GLU A 49 -8.82 -9.61 -2.15
N LYS A 50 -7.97 -10.02 -3.10
CA LYS A 50 -6.95 -9.14 -3.72
C LYS A 50 -7.46 -8.44 -4.99
N LEU A 51 -8.39 -9.08 -5.67
CA LEU A 51 -8.99 -8.68 -6.95
C LEU A 51 -10.49 -8.92 -6.89
N GLY A 52 -11.26 -8.33 -7.81
CA GLY A 52 -12.72 -8.36 -7.80
C GLY A 52 -13.34 -7.01 -7.43
N ALA A 53 -14.66 -6.92 -7.51
CA ALA A 53 -15.39 -5.69 -7.22
C ALA A 53 -15.32 -5.33 -5.73
N ASP A 54 -15.39 -6.33 -4.86
CA ASP A 54 -15.46 -6.18 -3.40
C ASP A 54 -14.09 -6.30 -2.71
N ALA A 55 -13.00 -6.49 -3.46
CA ALA A 55 -11.65 -6.53 -2.90
C ALA A 55 -11.29 -5.22 -2.18
N CYS A 56 -10.73 -5.35 -0.97
CA CYS A 56 -10.22 -4.22 -0.20
C CYS A 56 -9.16 -3.43 -1.00
N PRO A 57 -9.33 -2.11 -1.21
CA PRO A 57 -8.40 -1.30 -2.01
C PRO A 57 -6.95 -1.37 -1.51
N PHE A 58 -6.75 -1.47 -0.19
CA PHE A 58 -5.41 -1.63 0.41
C PHE A 58 -4.65 -2.85 -0.13
N ASN A 59 -5.34 -3.90 -0.57
CA ASN A 59 -4.67 -5.08 -1.12
C ASN A 59 -4.00 -4.79 -2.47
N ALA A 60 -4.73 -4.20 -3.42
CA ALA A 60 -4.18 -3.83 -4.72
C ALA A 60 -3.13 -2.73 -4.57
N LEU A 61 -3.41 -1.70 -3.76
CA LEU A 61 -2.48 -0.58 -3.53
C LEU A 61 -1.18 -1.04 -2.87
N TYR A 62 -1.23 -1.96 -1.91
CA TYR A 62 -0.01 -2.51 -1.27
C TYR A 62 0.91 -3.19 -2.28
N TRP A 63 0.35 -4.06 -3.13
CA TRP A 63 1.17 -4.75 -4.13
C TRP A 63 1.66 -3.79 -5.21
N ASN A 64 0.83 -2.84 -5.64
CA ASN A 64 1.24 -1.80 -6.57
C ASN A 64 2.39 -0.95 -6.02
N PHE A 65 2.32 -0.52 -4.75
CA PHE A 65 3.41 0.20 -4.10
C PHE A 65 4.72 -0.57 -4.10
N LEU A 66 4.68 -1.88 -3.82
CA LEU A 66 5.87 -2.72 -3.86
C LEU A 66 6.43 -2.87 -5.27
N MET A 67 5.57 -3.02 -6.29
CA MET A 67 5.98 -3.12 -7.69
C MET A 67 6.64 -1.83 -8.18
N GLU A 68 6.01 -0.68 -7.94
CA GLU A 68 6.52 0.63 -8.38
C GLU A 68 7.85 1.00 -7.70
N ASN A 69 8.11 0.48 -6.50
CA ASN A 69 9.31 0.80 -5.72
C ASN A 69 10.28 -0.38 -5.58
N GLU A 70 10.10 -1.47 -6.33
CA GLU A 70 10.86 -2.72 -6.17
C GLU A 70 12.38 -2.48 -6.21
N THR A 71 12.86 -1.73 -7.21
CA THR A 71 14.28 -1.40 -7.39
C THR A 71 14.89 -0.65 -6.20
N ARG A 72 14.11 0.17 -5.50
CA ARG A 72 14.56 0.92 -4.31
C ARG A 72 14.51 0.02 -3.07
N LEU A 73 13.42 -0.75 -2.93
CA LEU A 73 13.15 -1.56 -1.75
C LEU A 73 13.97 -2.86 -1.69
N GLN A 74 14.46 -3.38 -2.82
CA GLN A 74 15.28 -4.61 -2.85
C GLN A 74 16.57 -4.50 -2.03
N ARG A 75 17.08 -3.28 -1.83
CA ARG A 75 18.27 -3.03 -1.00
C ARG A 75 17.97 -3.11 0.51
N ASN A 76 16.70 -3.13 0.92
CA ASN A 76 16.29 -3.21 2.31
C ASN A 76 16.07 -4.68 2.73
N PRO A 77 16.90 -5.25 3.62
CA PRO A 77 16.78 -6.65 4.05
C PRO A 77 15.43 -6.96 4.72
N ARG A 78 14.80 -5.97 5.37
CA ARG A 78 13.50 -6.13 6.04
C ARG A 78 12.33 -6.24 5.05
N MET A 79 12.56 -5.91 3.78
CA MET A 79 11.58 -6.06 2.69
C MET A 79 11.72 -7.37 1.92
N ALA A 80 12.76 -8.17 2.19
CA ALA A 80 13.10 -9.36 1.42
C ALA A 80 11.95 -10.37 1.29
N LEU A 81 11.20 -10.61 2.38
CA LEU A 81 10.08 -11.56 2.35
C LEU A 81 8.92 -11.06 1.48
N SER A 82 8.57 -9.78 1.58
CA SER A 82 7.51 -9.16 0.79
C SER A 82 7.86 -9.17 -0.70
N LEU A 83 9.11 -8.83 -1.04
CA LEU A 83 9.59 -8.84 -2.42
C LEU A 83 9.73 -10.27 -2.98
N LYS A 84 10.12 -11.25 -2.15
CA LYS A 84 10.09 -12.66 -2.55
C LYS A 84 8.66 -13.15 -2.83
N SER A 85 7.67 -12.69 -2.06
CA SER A 85 6.27 -12.99 -2.34
C SER A 85 5.80 -12.33 -3.62
N LEU A 86 6.24 -11.09 -3.90
CA LEU A 86 5.95 -10.41 -5.16
C LEU A 86 6.56 -11.16 -6.35
N ALA A 87 7.82 -11.59 -6.23
CA ALA A 87 8.55 -12.34 -7.25
C ALA A 87 7.86 -13.65 -7.68
N ARG A 88 7.06 -14.25 -6.79
CA ARG A 88 6.30 -15.49 -7.06
C ARG A 88 4.97 -15.27 -7.77
N MET A 89 4.49 -14.03 -7.87
CA MET A 89 3.27 -13.72 -8.62
C MET A 89 3.55 -13.79 -10.11
N ASP A 90 2.65 -14.44 -10.85
CA ASP A 90 2.68 -14.44 -12.31
C ASP A 90 2.33 -13.07 -12.89
N ASP A 91 2.66 -12.87 -14.17
CA ASP A 91 2.49 -11.58 -14.84
C ASP A 91 1.03 -11.18 -15.00
N ALA A 92 0.12 -12.15 -15.12
CA ALA A 92 -1.31 -11.88 -15.21
C ALA A 92 -1.83 -11.29 -13.89
N GLN A 93 -1.44 -11.88 -12.75
CA GLN A 93 -1.78 -11.41 -11.43
C GLN A 93 -1.18 -10.02 -11.16
N ARG A 94 0.08 -9.78 -11.53
CA ARG A 94 0.72 -8.46 -11.38
C ARG A 94 -0.01 -7.40 -12.19
N THR A 95 -0.34 -7.70 -13.44
CA THR A 95 -1.08 -6.81 -14.33
C THR A 95 -2.45 -6.45 -13.75
N ALA A 96 -3.22 -7.45 -13.34
CA ALA A 96 -4.54 -7.23 -12.74
C ALA A 96 -4.48 -6.38 -11.45
N LEU A 97 -3.44 -6.57 -10.62
CA LEU A 97 -3.24 -5.75 -9.41
C LEU A 97 -2.88 -4.30 -9.74
N ARG A 98 -2.02 -4.07 -10.73
CA ARG A 98 -1.68 -2.72 -11.21
C ARG A 98 -2.90 -2.01 -11.78
N GLU A 99 -3.69 -2.69 -12.62
CA GLU A 99 -4.91 -2.13 -13.20
C GLU A 99 -5.94 -1.77 -12.13
N LYS A 100 -6.18 -2.67 -11.16
CA LYS A 100 -7.09 -2.40 -10.04
C LYS A 100 -6.62 -1.21 -9.19
N ALA A 101 -5.32 -1.14 -8.90
CA ALA A 101 -4.73 -0.03 -8.15
C ALA A 101 -4.83 1.30 -8.94
N GLY A 102 -4.49 1.28 -10.22
CA GLY A 102 -4.57 2.44 -11.11
C GLY A 102 -6.00 2.98 -11.25
N ALA A 103 -6.98 2.10 -11.41
CA ALA A 103 -8.39 2.48 -11.46
C ALA A 103 -8.84 3.16 -10.15
N PHE A 104 -8.40 2.65 -8.99
CA PHE A 104 -8.70 3.25 -7.70
C PHE A 104 -8.02 4.61 -7.51
N LEU A 105 -6.73 4.73 -7.87
CA LEU A 105 -5.98 6.00 -7.78
C LEU A 105 -6.58 7.07 -8.71
N HIS A 106 -6.92 6.71 -9.93
CA HIS A 106 -7.61 7.61 -10.86
C HIS A 106 -8.95 8.10 -10.31
N ALA A 107 -9.73 7.22 -9.67
CA ALA A 107 -10.97 7.62 -9.01
C ALA A 107 -10.73 8.62 -7.87
N LEU A 108 -9.67 8.44 -7.08
CA LEU A 108 -9.27 9.39 -6.03
C LEU A 108 -8.85 10.75 -6.61
N GLU A 109 -8.08 10.77 -7.70
CA GLU A 109 -7.67 12.01 -8.37
C GLU A 109 -8.88 12.80 -8.88
N LEU A 110 -9.85 12.12 -9.48
CA LEU A 110 -11.10 12.74 -9.92
C LEU A 110 -11.89 13.32 -8.74
N GLN A 111 -11.95 12.60 -7.62
CA GLN A 111 -12.59 13.08 -6.39
C GLN A 111 -11.87 14.29 -5.80
N GLY A 112 -10.53 14.28 -5.77
CA GLY A 112 -9.71 15.41 -5.29
C GLY A 112 -9.95 16.67 -6.12
N ARG A 113 -9.88 16.54 -7.45
CA ARG A 113 -10.17 17.64 -8.38
C ARG A 113 -11.58 18.19 -8.21
N ALA A 114 -12.57 17.31 -8.01
CA ALA A 114 -13.95 17.72 -7.75
C ALA A 114 -14.11 18.43 -6.39
N ALA A 115 -13.29 18.09 -5.40
CA ALA A 115 -13.26 18.71 -4.08
C ALA A 115 -12.43 20.01 -4.00
N GLY A 116 -11.78 20.42 -5.10
CA GLY A 116 -10.98 21.65 -5.17
C GLY A 116 -9.56 21.52 -4.59
N TYR A 117 -9.06 20.28 -4.43
CA TYR A 117 -7.69 19.97 -4.05
C TYR A 117 -6.87 19.46 -5.23
#